data_AF-A0A849HE30-F1
#
_entry.id   AF-A0A849HE30-F1
#
_cell.length_a   1.000
_cell.length_b   1.000
_cell.length_c   1.000
_cell.angle_alpha   90.00
_cell.angle_beta   90.00
_cell.angle_gamma   90.00
#
_symmetry.space_group_name_H-M   'P 1'
#
loop_
_entity.id
_entity.type
_entity.pdbx_description
1 polymer ?
#
loop_
_entity_poly.entity_id
_entity_poly.type
_entity_poly.pdbx_seq_one_letter_code
_entity_poly.pdbx_strand_id
1 'polypeptide(L)'
;MRHCLQWLEERDLLDDETFAQAHSRDRLRFSPRSPFLLKRELTKKGVRASLAVEVIERVFEEEGVGPVDLAVQAATGWVKRQSPRTRAALLAKRFSPEREKVRRRLYGFLARRGFKGDEARRGMEAGEEEARELEE
;
A
#
# COMPACT_ATOMS: atom_id res chain seq x y z
N MET A 1 -4.32 35.91 -7.41
CA MET A 1 -4.26 34.45 -7.15
C MET A 1 -4.87 34.05 -5.81
N ARG A 2 -4.48 34.65 -4.66
CA ARG A 2 -5.09 34.36 -3.34
C ARG A 2 -6.62 34.50 -3.29
N HIS A 3 -7.17 35.52 -3.95
CA HIS A 3 -8.62 35.76 -4.01
C HIS A 3 -9.41 34.65 -4.72
N CYS A 4 -8.80 33.90 -5.65
CA CYS A 4 -9.48 32.80 -6.33
C CYS A 4 -9.58 31.56 -5.43
N LEU A 5 -8.52 31.23 -4.69
CA LEU A 5 -8.52 30.10 -3.76
C LEU A 5 -9.52 30.32 -2.62
N GLN A 6 -9.50 31.52 -2.02
CA GLN A 6 -10.46 31.89 -0.98
C GLN A 6 -11.90 31.84 -1.49
N TRP A 7 -12.18 32.32 -2.72
CA TRP A 7 -13.52 32.26 -3.31
C TRP A 7 -14.04 30.83 -3.49
N LEU A 8 -13.14 29.88 -3.79
CA LEU A 8 -13.45 28.46 -3.94
C LEU A 8 -13.66 27.78 -2.59
N GLU A 9 -12.79 28.06 -1.60
CA GLU A 9 -12.95 27.56 -0.22
C GLU A 9 -14.27 28.05 0.40
N GLU A 10 -14.60 29.33 0.26
CA GLU A 10 -15.86 29.92 0.76
C GLU A 10 -17.12 29.31 0.12
N ARG A 11 -16.97 28.60 -1.00
CA ARG A 11 -18.06 27.91 -1.73
C ARG A 11 -18.04 26.41 -1.55
N ASP A 12 -17.20 25.90 -0.66
CA ASP A 12 -17.04 24.47 -0.39
C ASP A 12 -16.61 23.67 -1.65
N LEU A 13 -15.87 24.33 -2.55
CA LEU A 13 -15.35 23.74 -3.78
C LEU A 13 -13.90 23.24 -3.63
N LEU A 14 -13.25 23.55 -2.51
CA LEU A 14 -11.92 23.07 -2.14
C LEU A 14 -11.92 22.64 -0.68
N ASP A 15 -11.67 21.36 -0.45
CA ASP A 15 -11.50 20.78 0.89
C ASP A 15 -10.36 19.75 0.86
N ASP A 16 -9.25 20.11 1.50
CA ASP A 16 -8.06 19.27 1.64
C ASP A 16 -8.35 17.99 2.45
N GLU A 17 -9.26 18.05 3.41
CA GLU A 17 -9.62 16.92 4.26
C GLU A 17 -10.42 15.89 3.46
N THR A 18 -11.48 16.32 2.78
CA THR A 18 -12.27 15.46 1.88
C THR A 18 -11.37 14.85 0.80
N PHE A 19 -10.47 15.65 0.21
CA PHE A 19 -9.49 15.14 -0.74
C PHE A 19 -8.58 14.07 -0.13
N ALA A 20 -8.00 14.33 1.05
CA ALA A 20 -7.08 13.41 1.70
C ALA A 20 -7.77 12.10 2.10
N GLN A 21 -9.03 12.15 2.54
CA GLN A 21 -9.82 10.96 2.87
C GLN A 21 -10.06 10.11 1.63
N ALA A 22 -10.55 10.73 0.54
CA ALA A 22 -10.83 10.04 -0.72
C ALA A 22 -9.55 9.41 -1.31
N HIS A 23 -8.44 10.16 -1.32
CA HIS A 23 -7.15 9.66 -1.80
C HIS A 23 -6.63 8.50 -0.96
N SER A 24 -6.80 8.55 0.36
CA SER A 24 -6.38 7.47 1.26
C SER A 24 -7.20 6.20 1.02
N ARG A 25 -8.54 6.31 1.01
CA ARG A 25 -9.44 5.16 0.73
C ARG A 25 -9.18 4.53 -0.64
N ASP A 26 -8.95 5.34 -1.68
CA ASP A 26 -8.57 4.85 -3.02
C ASP A 26 -7.30 3.99 -2.98
N ARG A 27 -6.29 4.43 -2.22
CA ARG A 27 -5.05 3.68 -2.07
C ARG A 27 -5.25 2.37 -1.31
N LEU A 28 -6.02 2.35 -0.23
CA LEU A 28 -6.32 1.10 0.49
C LEU A 28 -6.98 0.07 -0.42
N ARG A 29 -7.87 0.50 -1.32
CA ARG A 29 -8.63 -0.40 -2.19
C ARG A 29 -7.82 -0.91 -3.39
N PHE A 30 -7.14 -0.01 -4.11
CA PHE A 30 -6.59 -0.35 -5.43
C PHE A 30 -5.06 -0.38 -5.49
N SER A 31 -4.38 0.28 -4.56
CA SER A 31 -2.92 0.35 -4.58
C SER A 31 -2.37 0.47 -3.16
N PRO A 32 -2.43 -0.60 -2.35
CA PRO A 32 -2.06 -0.52 -0.94
C PRO A 32 -0.62 -0.06 -0.77
N ARG A 33 -0.42 0.89 0.14
CA ARG A 33 0.84 1.56 0.42
C ARG A 33 0.98 1.78 1.92
N SER A 34 2.21 1.81 2.40
CA SER A 34 2.51 2.14 3.80
C SER A 34 1.97 3.53 4.17
N PRO A 35 1.61 3.76 5.46
CA PRO A 35 1.21 5.08 5.94
C PRO A 35 2.23 6.17 5.63
N PHE A 36 3.53 5.83 5.74
CA PHE A 36 4.62 6.74 5.39
C PHE A 36 4.53 7.21 3.94
N LEU A 37 4.28 6.29 3.00
CA LEU A 37 4.19 6.61 1.59
C LEU A 37 2.91 7.41 1.28
N LEU A 38 1.80 7.09 1.94
CA LEU A 38 0.54 7.84 1.84
C LEU A 38 0.71 9.29 2.30
N LYS A 39 1.30 9.50 3.49
CA LYS A 39 1.64 10.84 3.99
C LYS A 39 2.50 11.60 3.00
N ARG A 40 3.52 10.94 2.42
CA ARG A 40 4.40 11.55 1.42
C ARG A 40 3.65 11.94 0.13
N GLU A 41 2.65 11.16 -0.28
CA GLU A 41 1.81 11.49 -1.44
C GLU A 41 0.93 12.70 -1.18
N LEU A 42 0.24 12.72 -0.03
CA LEU A 42 -0.64 13.82 0.36
C LEU A 42 0.14 15.13 0.51
N THR A 43 1.27 15.10 1.20
CA THR A 43 2.14 16.28 1.36
C THR A 43 2.71 16.80 0.04
N LYS A 44 3.09 15.91 -0.89
CA LYS A 44 3.50 16.31 -2.25
C LYS A 44 2.36 16.95 -3.05
N LYS A 45 1.11 16.67 -2.69
CA LYS A 45 -0.08 17.24 -3.33
C LYS A 45 -0.58 18.51 -2.67
N GLY A 46 0.10 19.00 -1.62
CA GLY A 46 -0.21 20.26 -0.94
C GLY A 46 -0.96 20.10 0.38
N VAL A 47 -1.40 18.89 0.74
CA VAL A 47 -2.08 18.65 2.01
C VAL A 47 -1.10 18.88 3.16
N ARG A 48 -1.51 19.66 4.17
CA ARG A 48 -0.70 19.90 5.37
C ARG A 48 -0.31 18.58 6.04
N ALA A 49 0.94 18.49 6.48
CA ALA A 49 1.48 17.24 7.03
C ALA A 49 0.75 16.74 8.29
N SER A 50 0.23 17.63 9.13
CA SER A 50 -0.58 17.29 10.30
C SER A 50 -1.93 16.69 9.88
N LEU A 51 -2.65 17.37 8.99
CA LEU A 51 -3.92 16.89 8.44
C LEU A 51 -3.76 15.53 7.74
N ALA A 52 -2.67 15.34 6.98
CA ALA A 52 -2.40 14.06 6.33
C ALA A 52 -2.23 12.91 7.33
N VAL A 53 -1.61 13.14 8.49
CA VAL A 53 -1.45 12.11 9.53
C VAL A 53 -2.80 11.78 10.14
N GLU A 54 -3.55 12.80 10.57
CA GLU A 54 -4.87 12.67 11.17
C GLU A 54 -5.86 11.91 10.26
N VAL A 55 -5.92 12.30 8.98
CA VAL A 55 -6.80 11.65 8.00
C VAL A 55 -6.40 10.20 7.76
N ILE A 56 -5.11 9.89 7.67
CA ILE A 56 -4.64 8.51 7.48
C ILE A 56 -5.02 7.66 8.71
N GLU A 57 -4.78 8.15 9.91
CA GLU A 57 -5.12 7.45 11.16
C GLU A 57 -6.63 7.18 11.25
N ARG A 58 -7.46 8.20 11.00
CA ARG A 58 -8.93 8.06 11.01
C ARG A 58 -9.42 7.08 9.94
N VAL A 59 -8.92 7.16 8.71
CA VAL A 59 -9.32 6.23 7.64
C VAL A 59 -8.91 4.79 7.98
N PHE A 60 -7.75 4.59 8.62
CA PHE A 60 -7.30 3.26 9.04
C PHE A 60 -8.20 2.69 10.14
N GLU A 61 -8.60 3.53 11.11
CA GLU A 61 -9.55 3.16 12.16
C GLU A 61 -10.93 2.81 11.57
N GLU A 62 -11.48 3.66 10.70
CA GLU A 62 -12.78 3.45 10.05
C GLU A 62 -12.84 2.19 9.17
N GLU A 63 -11.78 1.94 8.41
CA GLU A 63 -11.70 0.76 7.53
C GLU A 63 -11.21 -0.49 8.28
N GLY A 64 -10.81 -0.36 9.55
CA GLY A 64 -10.32 -1.46 10.37
C GLY A 64 -9.03 -2.11 9.84
N VAL A 65 -8.16 -1.33 9.20
CA VAL A 65 -6.92 -1.82 8.57
C VAL A 65 -5.68 -1.17 9.16
N GLY A 66 -4.62 -1.98 9.28
CA GLY A 66 -3.29 -1.53 9.68
C GLY A 66 -2.25 -1.64 8.55
N PRO A 67 -1.03 -1.14 8.80
CA PRO A 67 0.06 -1.22 7.83
C PRO A 67 0.42 -2.66 7.42
N VAL A 68 0.29 -3.60 8.35
CA VAL A 68 0.51 -5.04 8.10
C VAL A 68 -0.54 -5.60 7.16
N ASP A 69 -1.82 -5.26 7.35
CA ASP A 69 -2.92 -5.72 6.49
C ASP A 69 -2.73 -5.23 5.06
N LEU A 70 -2.29 -3.98 4.89
CA LEU A 70 -1.99 -3.42 3.57
C LEU A 70 -0.77 -4.08 2.92
N ALA A 71 0.24 -4.48 3.70
CA ALA A 71 1.38 -5.22 3.18
C ALA A 71 0.99 -6.62 2.71
N VAL A 72 0.13 -7.29 3.48
CA VAL A 72 -0.48 -8.59 3.14
C VAL A 72 -1.30 -8.47 1.86
N GLN A 73 -2.24 -7.52 1.80
CA GLN A 73 -3.08 -7.26 0.63
C GLN A 73 -2.24 -6.93 -0.62
N ALA A 74 -1.18 -6.13 -0.48
CA ALA A 74 -0.27 -5.82 -1.58
C ALA A 74 0.46 -7.08 -2.08
N ALA A 75 0.94 -7.93 -1.17
CA ALA A 75 1.68 -9.14 -1.49
C ALA A 75 0.79 -10.19 -2.17
N THR A 76 -0.37 -10.51 -1.59
CA THR A 76 -1.33 -11.46 -2.16
C THR A 76 -1.80 -11.00 -3.53
N GLY A 77 -2.15 -9.71 -3.66
CA GLY A 77 -2.51 -9.11 -4.94
C GLY A 77 -1.38 -9.15 -5.96
N TRP A 78 -0.10 -9.11 -5.56
CA TRP A 78 1.04 -9.31 -6.48
C TRP A 78 1.13 -10.76 -6.95
N VAL A 79 0.98 -11.72 -6.04
CA VAL A 79 1.05 -13.17 -6.32
C VAL A 79 -0.06 -13.62 -7.25
N LYS A 80 -1.30 -13.18 -7.03
CA LYS A 80 -2.47 -13.44 -7.91
C LYS A 80 -2.23 -13.05 -9.37
N ARG A 81 -1.37 -12.06 -9.62
CA ARG A 81 -1.01 -11.59 -10.97
C ARG A 81 0.22 -12.26 -11.56
N GLN A 82 0.87 -13.17 -10.84
CA GLN A 82 2.04 -13.89 -11.34
C GLN A 82 1.63 -15.16 -12.10
N SER A 83 2.43 -15.54 -13.09
CA SER A 83 2.29 -16.82 -13.80
C SER A 83 2.46 -18.02 -12.85
N PRO A 84 1.85 -19.20 -13.13
CA PRO A 84 2.07 -20.42 -12.35
C PRO A 84 3.55 -20.76 -12.13
N ARG A 85 4.38 -20.64 -13.18
CA ARG A 85 5.85 -20.83 -13.06
C ARG A 85 6.51 -19.96 -11.99
N THR A 86 6.04 -18.72 -11.84
CA THR A 86 6.58 -17.79 -10.83
C THR A 86 6.09 -18.14 -9.44
N ARG A 87 4.83 -18.58 -9.29
CA ARG A 87 4.27 -19.05 -8.01
C ARG A 87 4.97 -20.32 -7.55
N ALA A 88 5.11 -21.33 -8.43
CA ALA A 88 5.89 -22.53 -8.17
C ALA A 88 7.36 -22.22 -7.80
N ALA A 89 8.00 -21.27 -8.49
CA ALA A 89 9.36 -20.84 -8.13
C ALA A 89 9.45 -20.15 -6.76
N LEU A 90 8.40 -19.43 -6.32
CA LEU A 90 8.34 -18.85 -4.97
C LEU A 90 8.30 -19.94 -3.89
N LEU A 91 7.66 -21.08 -4.19
CA LEU A 91 7.53 -22.25 -3.32
C LEU A 91 8.69 -23.26 -3.44
N ALA A 92 9.66 -23.01 -4.33
CA ALA A 92 10.77 -23.92 -4.54
C ALA A 92 11.64 -24.10 -3.28
N LYS A 93 12.56 -25.05 -3.30
CA LYS A 93 13.43 -25.36 -2.15
C LYS A 93 14.11 -24.09 -1.62
N ARG A 94 14.21 -23.99 -0.29
CA ARG A 94 14.93 -22.91 0.39
C ARG A 94 16.36 -22.80 -0.18
N PHE A 95 16.83 -21.57 -0.38
CA PHE A 95 18.12 -21.25 -0.98
C PHE A 95 18.31 -21.61 -2.47
N SER A 96 17.26 -22.08 -3.16
CA SER A 96 17.33 -22.22 -4.62
C SER A 96 17.46 -20.84 -5.31
N PRO A 97 18.28 -20.71 -6.37
CA PRO A 97 18.41 -19.46 -7.12
C PRO A 97 17.08 -18.92 -7.64
N GLU A 98 16.18 -19.81 -8.06
CA GLU A 98 14.86 -19.48 -8.59
C GLU A 98 13.99 -18.86 -7.50
N ARG A 99 13.95 -19.46 -6.31
CA ARG A 99 13.21 -18.92 -5.17
C ARG A 99 13.74 -17.58 -4.73
N GLU A 100 15.06 -17.46 -4.56
CA GLU A 100 15.67 -16.21 -4.13
C GLU A 100 15.44 -15.08 -5.15
N LYS A 101 15.42 -15.40 -6.46
CA LYS A 101 15.05 -14.43 -7.50
C LYS A 101 13.62 -13.94 -7.34
N VAL A 102 12.64 -14.82 -7.15
CA VAL A 102 11.23 -14.42 -7.01
C VAL A 102 10.98 -13.70 -5.69
N ARG A 103 11.57 -14.17 -4.58
CA ARG A 103 11.50 -13.50 -3.27
C ARG A 103 12.04 -12.08 -3.30
N ARG A 104 13.20 -11.85 -3.94
CA ARG A 104 13.74 -10.50 -4.12
C ARG A 104 12.80 -9.58 -4.92
N ARG A 105 12.08 -10.12 -5.91
CA ARG A 105 11.08 -9.36 -6.68
C ARG A 105 9.89 -8.96 -5.80
N LEU A 106 9.35 -9.90 -5.02
CA LEU A 106 8.24 -9.62 -4.09
C LEU A 106 8.66 -8.61 -3.01
N TYR A 107 9.81 -8.83 -2.36
CA TYR A 107 10.35 -7.89 -1.38
C TYR A 107 10.57 -6.50 -1.98
N GLY A 108 11.19 -6.42 -3.15
CA GLY A 108 11.39 -5.15 -3.85
C GLY A 108 10.08 -4.46 -4.22
N PHE A 109 9.04 -5.22 -4.55
CA PHE A 109 7.70 -4.69 -4.80
C PHE A 109 7.06 -4.07 -3.54
N LEU A 110 7.21 -4.72 -2.38
CA LEU A 110 6.75 -4.22 -1.08
C LEU A 110 7.55 -2.99 -0.64
N ALA A 111 8.88 -3.02 -0.78
CA ALA A 111 9.76 -1.91 -0.43
C ALA A 111 9.44 -0.63 -1.23
N ARG A 112 9.09 -0.75 -2.52
CA ARG A 112 8.64 0.40 -3.34
C ARG A 112 7.29 0.98 -2.90
N ARG A 113 6.48 0.22 -2.16
CA ARG A 113 5.25 0.68 -1.49
C ARG A 113 5.49 1.22 -0.07
N GLY A 114 6.76 1.24 0.34
CA GLY A 114 7.21 1.78 1.61
C GLY A 114 7.08 0.81 2.78
N PHE A 115 6.65 -0.43 2.56
CA PHE A 115 6.61 -1.44 3.61
C PHE A 115 8.03 -1.89 3.97
N LYS A 116 8.32 -1.94 5.27
CA LYS A 116 9.64 -2.31 5.81
C LYS A 116 9.48 -3.13 7.09
N GLY A 117 10.58 -3.71 7.57
CA GLY A 117 10.62 -4.42 8.85
C GLY A 117 9.54 -5.50 8.93
N ASP A 118 8.70 -5.42 9.96
CA ASP A 118 7.65 -6.40 10.22
C ASP A 118 6.57 -6.45 9.14
N GLU A 119 6.15 -5.30 8.61
CA GLU A 119 5.15 -5.22 7.53
C GLU A 119 5.61 -5.99 6.29
N ALA A 120 6.86 -5.76 5.88
CA ALA A 120 7.44 -6.45 4.73
C ALA A 120 7.59 -7.94 4.99
N ARG A 121 7.98 -8.34 6.21
CA ARG A 121 8.10 -9.75 6.61
C ARG A 121 6.74 -10.45 6.54
N ARG A 122 5.70 -9.88 7.16
CA ARG A 122 4.32 -10.40 7.15
C ARG A 122 3.75 -10.47 5.73
N GLY A 123 3.99 -9.44 4.91
CA GLY A 123 3.61 -9.46 3.50
C GLY A 123 4.31 -10.57 2.71
N MET A 124 5.61 -10.81 2.95
CA MET A 124 6.34 -11.91 2.32
C MET A 124 5.76 -13.28 2.71
N GLU A 125 5.43 -13.47 3.98
CA GLU A 125 4.82 -14.71 4.50
C GLU A 125 3.46 -14.97 3.84
N ALA A 126 2.58 -13.96 3.82
CA ALA A 126 1.27 -14.06 3.18
C ALA A 126 1.36 -14.29 1.66
N GLY A 127 2.37 -13.69 1.00
CA GLY A 127 2.61 -13.95 -0.43
C GLY A 127 3.04 -15.39 -0.70
N GLU A 128 3.83 -16.01 0.18
CA GLU A 128 4.17 -17.44 0.05
C GLU A 128 2.96 -18.34 0.32
N GLU A 129 2.11 -17.98 1.28
CA GLU A 129 0.87 -18.71 1.59
C GLU A 129 -0.13 -18.66 0.43
N GLU A 130 -0.42 -17.48 -0.09
CA GLU A 130 -1.27 -17.29 -1.27
C GLU A 130 -0.74 -18.05 -2.50
N ALA A 131 0.59 -18.16 -2.64
CA ALA A 131 1.16 -18.95 -3.73
C ALA A 131 0.89 -20.45 -3.56
N ARG A 132 0.80 -20.97 -2.32
CA ARG A 132 0.43 -22.37 -2.06
C ARG A 132 -1.04 -22.59 -2.42
N GLU A 133 -1.93 -21.74 -1.93
CA GLU A 133 -3.37 -21.83 -2.18
C GLU A 133 -3.74 -21.81 -3.67
N LEU A 134 -2.96 -21.10 -4.50
CA LEU A 134 -3.20 -21.00 -5.94
C LEU A 134 -2.55 -22.10 -6.79
N GLU A 135 -1.70 -22.93 -6.20
CA GLU A 135 -1.06 -24.09 -6.86
C GLU A 135 -1.61 -25.44 -6.37
N GLU A 136 -2.40 -25.43 -5.29
CA GLU A 136 -3.31 -26.52 -4.89
C GLU A 136 -4.53 -26.60 -5.83
#